data_AF-A0A1F1X0Q0-F1
#
_entry.id   AF-A0A1F1X0Q0-F1
#
_cell.length_a   1.000
_cell.length_b   1.000
_cell.length_c   1.000
_cell.angle_alpha   90.00
_cell.angle_beta   90.00
_cell.angle_gamma   90.00
#
_symmetry.space_group_name_H-M   'P 1'
#
loop_
_entity.id
_entity.type
_entity.pdbx_description
1 polymer ?
#
loop_
_entity_poly.entity_id
_entity_poly.type
_entity_poly.pdbx_seq_one_letter_code
_entity_poly.pdbx_strand_id
1 'polypeptide(L)'
;MPPERAGERPGAPAIEDDGGALPIPRLADVVSPRDPVGQVETQSLAVMLQAPHLLDAERVAALPDDSFHVPALQGVWDVMLAAGTLLDAVGGQLPAARYLEQVLEIAGETVRPLIVEIANLDLPARSEEALERLGVSLLDRLSELSITREYSVLKQRLQRTDPSDAERYQQIMARLTEVQIKRRSLRAPSD
;
A
#
# COMPACT_ATOMS: atom_id res chain seq x y z
N MET A 1 -66.63 -42.63 18.80
CA MET A 1 -65.61 -42.06 17.90
C MET A 1 -65.51 -40.56 18.15
N PRO A 2 -64.37 -40.03 18.63
CA PRO A 2 -64.07 -38.60 18.64
C PRO A 2 -63.11 -38.24 17.48
N PRO A 3 -63.17 -36.99 16.98
CA PRO A 3 -61.95 -36.29 16.54
C PRO A 3 -62.00 -34.82 17.02
N GLU A 4 -60.94 -34.01 17.10
CA GLU A 4 -59.50 -34.11 16.95
C GLU A 4 -58.94 -32.86 17.64
N ARG A 5 -57.79 -32.96 18.31
CA ARG A 5 -57.13 -31.82 18.98
C ARG A 5 -56.38 -30.98 17.94
N ALA A 6 -56.64 -29.68 17.93
CA ALA A 6 -55.91 -28.70 17.13
C ALA A 6 -54.42 -28.69 17.55
N GLY A 7 -53.54 -28.96 16.58
CA GLY A 7 -52.10 -28.93 16.74
C GLY A 7 -51.56 -27.51 16.72
N GLU A 8 -50.92 -27.14 17.83
CA GLU A 8 -50.04 -25.98 18.00
C GLU A 8 -48.92 -26.01 16.94
N ARG A 9 -48.77 -24.94 16.15
CA ARG A 9 -47.64 -24.80 15.22
C ARG A 9 -46.43 -24.25 15.99
N PRO A 10 -45.26 -24.90 15.95
CA PRO A 10 -44.05 -24.35 16.55
C PRO A 10 -43.61 -23.10 15.80
N GLY A 11 -43.23 -22.08 16.57
CA GLY A 11 -42.66 -20.82 16.05
C GLY A 11 -41.42 -21.08 15.20
N ALA A 12 -41.37 -20.43 14.04
CA ALA A 12 -40.18 -20.38 13.21
C ALA A 12 -39.01 -19.79 14.01
N PRO A 13 -37.77 -20.28 13.83
CA PRO A 13 -36.61 -19.67 14.45
C PRO A 13 -36.45 -18.26 13.89
N ALA A 14 -36.30 -17.29 14.80
CA ALA A 14 -35.84 -15.95 14.43
C ALA A 14 -34.47 -16.10 13.76
N ILE A 15 -34.39 -15.67 12.50
CA ILE A 15 -33.11 -15.46 11.84
C ILE A 15 -32.52 -14.25 12.57
N GLU A 16 -31.55 -14.50 13.44
CA GLU A 16 -30.69 -13.46 13.98
C GLU A 16 -29.98 -12.81 12.80
N ASP A 17 -30.33 -11.56 12.53
CA ASP A 17 -29.63 -10.67 11.61
C ASP A 17 -28.29 -10.33 12.26
N ASP A 18 -27.33 -11.25 12.15
CA ASP A 18 -25.92 -10.98 12.44
C ASP A 18 -25.44 -10.00 11.36
N GLY A 19 -25.62 -8.71 11.65
CA GLY A 19 -25.26 -7.61 10.79
C GLY A 19 -23.83 -7.78 10.31
N GLY A 20 -23.69 -8.21 9.05
CA GLY A 20 -22.43 -8.67 8.47
C GLY A 20 -21.33 -7.62 8.57
N ALA A 21 -20.53 -7.71 9.64
CA ALA A 21 -19.28 -7.00 9.74
C ALA A 21 -18.41 -7.49 8.58
N LEU A 22 -18.05 -6.58 7.67
CA LEU A 22 -17.14 -6.91 6.59
C LEU A 22 -15.84 -7.46 7.20
N PRO A 23 -15.30 -8.57 6.67
CA PRO A 23 -14.10 -9.18 7.23
C PRO A 23 -12.95 -8.18 7.20
N ILE A 24 -12.30 -7.99 8.35
CA ILE A 24 -11.13 -7.11 8.50
C ILE A 24 -9.96 -7.77 7.77
N PRO A 25 -9.33 -7.11 6.78
CA PRO A 25 -8.24 -7.69 6.03
C PRO A 25 -7.02 -7.96 6.93
N ARG A 26 -6.50 -9.18 6.92
CA ARG A 26 -5.22 -9.55 7.53
C ARG A 26 -4.12 -9.58 6.47
N LEU A 27 -2.87 -9.45 6.87
CA LEU A 27 -1.75 -9.39 5.92
C LEU A 27 -1.67 -10.65 5.03
N ALA A 28 -1.88 -11.83 5.61
CA ALA A 28 -1.86 -13.11 4.90
C ALA A 28 -3.00 -13.28 3.88
N ASP A 29 -4.10 -12.53 4.03
CA ASP A 29 -5.25 -12.56 3.12
C ASP A 29 -5.02 -11.68 1.89
N VAL A 30 -4.21 -10.63 2.04
CA VAL A 30 -3.99 -9.60 1.01
C VAL A 30 -2.69 -9.76 0.23
N VAL A 31 -1.69 -10.43 0.82
CA VAL A 31 -0.39 -10.69 0.18
C VAL A 31 -0.06 -12.17 0.26
N SER A 32 0.06 -12.80 -0.90
CA SER A 32 0.53 -14.18 -0.99
C SER A 32 2.03 -14.27 -0.66
N PRO A 33 2.48 -15.28 0.10
CA PRO A 33 3.91 -15.55 0.30
C PRO A 33 4.69 -15.81 -0.99
N ARG A 34 3.99 -16.15 -2.09
CA ARG A 34 4.58 -16.39 -3.41
C ARG A 34 4.59 -15.16 -4.31
N ASP A 35 4.02 -14.04 -3.87
CA ASP A 35 3.99 -12.80 -4.62
C ASP A 35 5.19 -11.91 -4.26
N PRO A 36 6.26 -11.89 -5.07
CA PRO A 36 7.44 -11.10 -4.76
C PRO A 36 7.17 -9.58 -4.77
N VAL A 37 6.17 -9.11 -5.53
CA VAL A 37 5.83 -7.68 -5.57
C VAL A 37 5.14 -7.29 -4.26
N GLY A 38 4.12 -8.05 -3.85
CA GLY A 38 3.46 -7.83 -2.56
C GLY A 38 4.42 -7.94 -1.37
N GLN A 39 5.44 -8.81 -1.44
CA GLN A 39 6.48 -8.89 -0.40
C GLN A 39 7.35 -7.62 -0.33
N VAL A 40 7.76 -7.06 -1.47
CA VAL A 40 8.50 -5.78 -1.51
C VAL A 40 7.63 -4.66 -0.94
N GLU A 41 6.38 -4.57 -1.36
CA GLU A 41 5.43 -3.56 -0.88
C GLU A 41 5.23 -3.65 0.64
N THR A 42 5.01 -4.86 1.15
CA THR A 42 4.82 -5.11 2.59
C THR A 42 6.06 -4.71 3.39
N GLN A 43 7.24 -5.15 2.96
CA GLN A 43 8.49 -4.83 3.66
C GLN A 43 8.81 -3.34 3.61
N SER A 44 8.47 -2.66 2.51
CA SER A 44 8.67 -1.21 2.39
C SER A 44 7.84 -0.44 3.40
N LEU A 45 6.55 -0.77 3.53
CA LEU A 45 5.68 -0.19 4.57
C LEU A 45 6.18 -0.52 5.97
N ALA A 46 6.63 -1.76 6.19
CA ALA A 46 7.19 -2.17 7.48
C ALA A 46 8.42 -1.33 7.85
N VAL A 47 9.38 -1.10 6.94
CA VAL A 47 10.54 -0.23 7.21
C VAL A 47 10.09 1.21 7.50
N MET A 48 9.16 1.76 6.71
CA MET A 48 8.64 3.12 6.93
C MET A 48 7.92 3.28 8.28
N LEU A 49 7.24 2.25 8.77
CA LEU A 49 6.53 2.27 10.05
C LEU A 49 7.46 2.00 11.24
N GLN A 50 8.43 1.09 11.09
CA GLN A 50 9.29 0.63 12.18
C GLN A 50 10.52 1.52 12.38
N ALA A 51 11.16 1.96 11.28
CA ALA A 51 12.43 2.67 11.32
C ALA A 51 12.53 3.75 10.21
N PRO A 52 11.60 4.72 10.16
CA PRO A 52 11.60 5.77 9.14
C PRO A 52 12.89 6.59 9.11
N HIS A 53 13.53 6.81 10.26
CA HIS A 53 14.78 7.56 10.41
C HIS A 53 15.99 6.94 9.69
N LEU A 54 15.89 5.68 9.23
CA LEU A 54 16.91 5.01 8.42
C LEU A 54 16.68 5.19 6.92
N LEU A 55 15.61 5.88 6.53
CA LEU A 55 15.28 6.10 5.12
C LEU A 55 15.86 7.43 4.63
N ASP A 56 16.08 7.49 3.32
CA ASP A 56 16.46 8.74 2.66
C ASP A 56 15.21 9.59 2.38
N ALA A 57 15.23 10.84 2.86
CA ALA A 57 14.10 11.76 2.76
C ALA A 57 13.74 12.10 1.31
N GLU A 58 14.73 12.23 0.41
CA GLU A 58 14.49 12.55 -1.00
C GLU A 58 13.80 11.38 -1.71
N ARG A 59 14.25 10.15 -1.46
CA ARG A 59 13.61 8.93 -2.01
C ARG A 59 12.19 8.77 -1.50
N VAL A 60 11.94 8.98 -0.20
CA VAL A 60 10.59 8.90 0.37
C VAL A 60 9.68 9.98 -0.23
N ALA A 61 10.15 11.23 -0.33
CA ALA A 61 9.38 12.33 -0.91
C ALA A 61 9.11 12.17 -2.41
N ALA A 62 9.92 11.38 -3.13
CA ALA A 62 9.75 11.11 -4.56
C ALA A 62 8.74 9.99 -4.87
N LEU A 63 8.25 9.26 -3.86
CA LEU A 63 7.23 8.24 -4.01
C LEU A 63 5.89 8.86 -4.43
N PRO A 64 5.22 8.33 -5.46
CA PRO A 64 3.89 8.82 -5.83
C PRO A 64 2.82 8.42 -4.80
N ASP A 65 1.71 9.14 -4.80
CA ASP A 65 0.56 8.82 -3.95
C ASP A 65 0.04 7.39 -4.22
N ASP A 66 0.17 6.86 -5.44
CA ASP A 66 -0.27 5.51 -5.83
C ASP A 66 0.87 4.46 -5.92
N SER A 67 1.82 4.54 -4.98
CA SER A 67 3.04 3.71 -4.93
C SER A 67 2.80 2.20 -4.79
N PHE A 68 1.63 1.77 -4.31
CA PHE A 68 1.36 0.37 -3.96
C PHE A 68 0.32 -0.24 -4.91
N HIS A 69 0.59 -1.46 -5.36
CA HIS A 69 -0.30 -2.19 -6.26
C HIS A 69 -1.34 -3.01 -5.50
N VAL A 70 -0.96 -3.58 -4.36
CA VAL A 70 -1.90 -4.32 -3.51
C VAL A 70 -2.85 -3.30 -2.85
N PRO A 71 -4.18 -3.33 -3.14
CA PRO A 71 -5.09 -2.27 -2.70
C PRO A 71 -5.13 -2.07 -1.19
N ALA A 72 -4.98 -3.14 -0.41
CA ALA A 72 -4.92 -3.05 1.05
C ALA A 72 -3.65 -2.34 1.55
N LEU A 73 -2.51 -2.57 0.90
CA LEU A 73 -1.25 -1.89 1.23
C LEU A 73 -1.27 -0.42 0.79
N GLN A 74 -1.90 -0.13 -0.36
CA GLN A 74 -2.18 1.23 -0.78
C GLN A 74 -3.04 1.97 0.26
N GLY A 75 -4.07 1.32 0.82
CA GLY A 75 -4.86 1.91 1.91
C GLY A 75 -4.05 2.24 3.17
N VAL A 76 -3.01 1.45 3.48
CA VAL A 76 -2.07 1.76 4.57
C VAL A 76 -1.23 3.00 4.22
N TRP A 77 -0.73 3.07 2.99
CA TRP A 77 0.01 4.23 2.50
C TRP A 77 -0.82 5.52 2.51
N ASP A 78 -2.08 5.45 2.09
CA ASP A 78 -3.00 6.59 2.13
C ASP A 78 -3.19 7.12 3.57
N VAL A 79 -3.26 6.23 4.57
CA VAL A 79 -3.32 6.63 5.98
C VAL A 79 -2.01 7.27 6.45
N MET A 80 -0.87 6.74 6.03
CA MET A 80 0.44 7.34 6.36
C MET A 80 0.60 8.74 5.75
N LEU A 81 0.13 8.94 4.52
CA LEU A 81 0.08 10.25 3.87
C LEU A 81 -0.90 11.20 4.57
N ALA A 82 -2.07 10.70 4.98
CA ALA A 82 -3.06 11.49 5.72
C ALA A 82 -2.58 11.91 7.10
N ALA A 83 -1.76 11.09 7.78
CA ALA A 83 -1.09 11.48 9.02
C ALA A 83 -0.09 12.62 8.79
N GLY A 84 0.55 12.67 7.61
CA GLY A 84 1.36 13.79 7.17
C GLY A 84 2.70 13.97 7.90
N THR A 85 3.08 13.03 8.76
CA THR A 85 4.27 13.14 9.63
C THR A 85 5.41 12.17 9.28
N LEU A 86 5.31 11.46 8.15
CA LEU A 86 6.36 10.53 7.72
C LEU A 86 7.71 11.24 7.52
N LEU A 87 7.75 12.39 6.85
CA LEU A 87 9.01 13.10 6.60
C LEU A 87 9.65 13.65 7.88
N ASP A 88 8.84 14.04 8.88
CA ASP A 88 9.35 14.41 10.21
C ASP A 88 9.95 13.20 10.93
N ALA A 89 9.40 12.01 10.71
CA ALA A 89 9.94 10.78 11.28
C ALA A 89 11.23 10.35 10.56
N VAL A 90 11.30 10.54 9.24
CA VAL A 90 12.49 10.27 8.43
C VAL A 90 13.64 11.22 8.79
N GLY A 91 13.37 12.51 8.98
CA GLY A 91 14.41 13.46 9.40
C GLY A 91 14.78 13.39 10.89
N GLY A 92 14.17 12.48 11.65
CA GLY A 92 14.44 12.27 13.07
C GLY A 92 13.83 13.31 14.02
N GLN A 93 12.99 14.22 13.52
CA GLN A 93 12.25 15.19 14.35
C GLN A 93 11.10 14.54 15.13
N LEU A 94 10.57 13.42 14.63
CA LEU A 94 9.52 12.64 15.27
C LEU A 94 10.01 11.21 15.55
N PRO A 95 10.02 10.74 16.82
CA PRO A 95 10.39 9.36 17.11
C PRO A 95 9.45 8.36 16.44
N ALA A 96 9.99 7.25 15.92
CA ALA A 96 9.24 6.24 15.17
C ALA A 96 7.99 5.74 15.91
N ALA A 97 8.08 5.50 17.22
CA ALA A 97 6.93 5.09 18.03
C ALA A 97 5.81 6.14 18.05
N ARG A 98 6.16 7.44 18.14
CA ARG A 98 5.20 8.55 18.13
C ARG A 98 4.60 8.76 16.74
N TYR A 99 5.40 8.59 15.70
CA TYR A 99 4.92 8.55 14.33
C TYR A 99 3.87 7.44 14.12
N LEU A 100 4.18 6.21 14.54
CA LEU A 100 3.24 5.08 14.44
C LEU A 100 1.95 5.33 15.23
N GLU A 101 2.02 5.90 16.43
CA GLU A 101 0.85 6.30 17.21
C GLU A 101 -0.06 7.25 16.40
N GLN A 102 0.49 8.29 15.78
CA GLN A 102 -0.26 9.24 14.95
C GLN A 102 -0.87 8.58 13.70
N VAL A 103 -0.13 7.70 13.02
CA VAL A 103 -0.66 6.93 11.89
C VAL A 103 -1.87 6.09 12.33
N LEU A 104 -1.79 5.44 13.49
CA LEU A 104 -2.87 4.62 14.04
C LEU A 104 -4.07 5.46 14.51
N GLU A 105 -3.87 6.70 14.97
CA GLU A 105 -4.96 7.63 15.31
C GLU A 105 -5.79 8.04 14.09
N ILE A 106 -5.15 8.21 12.94
CA ILE A 106 -5.83 8.49 11.66
C ILE A 106 -6.46 7.23 11.05
N ALA A 107 -5.89 6.06 11.36
CA ALA A 107 -6.38 4.80 10.84
C ALA A 107 -7.80 4.47 11.33
N GLY A 108 -8.73 4.32 10.39
CA GLY A 108 -10.04 3.75 10.68
C GLY A 108 -9.94 2.30 11.18
N GLU A 109 -10.99 1.85 11.89
CA GLU A 109 -11.04 0.53 12.54
C GLU A 109 -10.77 -0.64 11.58
N THR A 110 -11.06 -0.47 10.29
CA THR A 110 -10.88 -1.50 9.26
C THR A 110 -9.44 -1.70 8.81
N VAL A 111 -8.62 -0.64 8.77
CA VAL A 111 -7.22 -0.72 8.28
C VAL A 111 -6.21 -0.80 9.42
N ARG A 112 -6.57 -0.27 10.61
CA ARG A 112 -5.72 -0.26 11.81
C ARG A 112 -5.11 -1.65 12.13
N PRO A 113 -5.85 -2.78 12.08
CA PRO A 113 -5.27 -4.10 12.35
C PRO A 113 -4.17 -4.49 11.37
N LEU A 114 -4.32 -4.15 10.08
CA LEU A 114 -3.31 -4.41 9.05
C LEU A 114 -2.05 -3.58 9.28
N ILE A 115 -2.18 -2.30 9.65
CA ILE A 115 -1.04 -1.44 10.00
C ILE A 115 -0.26 -2.04 11.18
N VAL A 116 -0.96 -2.52 12.21
CA VAL A 116 -0.33 -3.16 13.38
C VAL A 116 0.41 -4.43 12.97
N GLU A 117 -0.16 -5.28 12.10
CA GLU A 117 0.55 -6.46 11.60
C GLU A 117 1.83 -6.10 10.85
N ILE A 118 1.77 -5.12 9.95
CA ILE A 118 2.93 -4.68 9.15
C ILE A 118 4.00 -4.05 10.05
N ALA A 119 3.60 -3.23 11.02
CA ALA A 119 4.51 -2.60 11.98
C ALA A 119 5.22 -3.60 12.90
N ASN A 120 4.74 -4.84 13.01
CA ASN A 120 5.37 -5.92 13.79
C ASN A 120 6.00 -7.00 12.90
N LEU A 121 6.10 -6.78 11.59
CA LEU A 121 6.68 -7.76 10.66
C LEU A 121 8.18 -7.93 10.93
N ASP A 122 8.63 -9.18 11.00
CA ASP A 122 10.05 -9.51 11.00
C ASP A 122 10.69 -9.18 9.65
N LEU A 123 11.54 -8.16 9.62
CA LEU A 123 12.30 -7.76 8.44
C LEU A 123 13.56 -8.62 8.26
N PRO A 124 13.97 -8.95 7.02
CA PRO A 124 15.15 -9.77 6.74
C PRO A 124 16.48 -9.00 6.93
N ALA A 125 16.63 -8.28 8.04
CA ALA A 125 17.80 -7.53 8.44
C ALA A 125 18.18 -7.88 9.88
N ARG A 126 19.47 -8.10 10.15
CA ARG A 126 19.99 -8.51 11.47
C ARG A 126 20.77 -7.41 12.20
N SER A 127 20.89 -6.24 11.59
CA SER A 127 21.52 -5.05 12.14
C SER A 127 20.88 -3.81 11.54
N GLU A 128 21.08 -2.67 12.18
CA GLU A 128 20.61 -1.37 11.70
C GLU A 128 21.19 -1.03 10.31
N GLU A 129 22.50 -1.22 10.11
CA GLU A 129 23.15 -1.04 8.80
C GLU A 129 22.55 -1.95 7.71
N ALA A 130 22.14 -3.17 8.06
CA ALA A 130 21.48 -4.07 7.12
C ALA A 130 20.05 -3.61 6.81
N LEU A 131 19.36 -3.03 7.80
CA LEU A 131 18.02 -2.48 7.66
C LEU A 131 18.02 -1.21 6.80
N GLU A 132 19.03 -0.33 6.96
CA GLU A 132 19.26 0.84 6.11
C GLU A 132 19.46 0.43 4.64
N ARG A 133 20.37 -0.52 4.37
CA ARG A 133 20.58 -1.06 3.01
C ARG A 133 19.32 -1.72 2.43
N LEU A 134 18.56 -2.42 3.27
CA LEU A 134 17.28 -3.01 2.88
C LEU A 134 16.29 -1.92 2.49
N GLY A 135 16.17 -0.85 3.30
CA GLY A 135 15.32 0.30 3.03
C GLY A 135 15.62 0.94 1.67
N VAL A 136 16.90 1.22 1.38
CA VAL A 136 17.32 1.76 0.08
C VAL A 136 16.88 0.84 -1.07
N SER A 137 17.19 -0.45 -0.98
CA SER A 137 16.82 -1.45 -2.00
C SER A 137 15.30 -1.54 -2.23
N LEU A 138 14.52 -1.47 -1.15
CA LEU A 138 13.05 -1.52 -1.19
C LEU A 138 12.45 -0.27 -1.84
N LEU A 139 12.91 0.92 -1.47
CA LEU A 139 12.45 2.18 -2.07
C LEU A 139 12.78 2.28 -3.56
N ASP A 140 13.96 1.79 -3.95
CA ASP A 140 14.36 1.71 -5.36
C ASP A 140 13.44 0.76 -6.12
N ARG A 141 13.16 -0.40 -5.54
CA ARG A 141 12.28 -1.38 -6.15
C ARG A 141 10.84 -0.87 -6.27
N LEU A 142 10.30 -0.21 -5.25
CA LEU A 142 8.99 0.45 -5.30
C LEU A 142 8.93 1.50 -6.41
N SER A 143 9.97 2.33 -6.53
CA SER A 143 10.07 3.35 -7.56
C SER A 143 10.10 2.74 -8.96
N GLU A 144 10.86 1.66 -9.18
CA GLU A 144 10.89 0.92 -10.44
C GLU A 144 9.53 0.32 -10.81
N LEU A 145 8.83 -0.27 -9.85
CA LEU A 145 7.51 -0.86 -10.04
C LEU A 145 6.48 0.20 -10.43
N SER A 146 6.47 1.33 -9.73
CA SER A 146 5.59 2.48 -10.00
C SER A 146 5.81 3.04 -11.40
N ILE A 147 7.07 3.24 -11.81
CA ILE A 147 7.42 3.70 -13.16
C ILE A 147 7.00 2.71 -14.23
N THR A 148 7.21 1.40 -13.98
CA THR A 148 6.84 0.35 -14.93
C THR A 148 5.32 0.30 -15.14
N ARG A 149 4.56 0.50 -14.06
CA ARG A 149 3.10 0.61 -14.09
C ARG A 149 2.66 1.86 -14.85
N GLU A 150 3.17 3.03 -14.49
CA GLU A 150 2.83 4.31 -15.12
C GLU A 150 3.07 4.25 -16.64
N TYR A 151 4.24 3.73 -17.04
CA TYR A 151 4.56 3.51 -18.45
C TYR A 151 3.54 2.61 -19.16
N SER A 152 3.15 1.50 -18.53
CA SER A 152 2.20 0.54 -19.11
C SER A 152 0.80 1.15 -19.26
N VAL A 153 0.33 1.90 -18.26
CA VAL A 153 -0.95 2.62 -18.30
C VAL A 153 -0.95 3.67 -19.40
N LEU A 154 0.11 4.48 -19.50
CA LEU A 154 0.24 5.50 -20.54
C LEU A 154 0.28 4.88 -21.94
N LYS A 155 1.00 3.78 -22.13
CA LYS A 155 1.05 3.05 -23.40
C LYS A 155 -0.32 2.51 -23.79
N GLN A 156 -1.07 1.93 -22.86
CA GLN A 156 -2.43 1.45 -23.13
C GLN A 156 -3.39 2.61 -23.46
N ARG A 157 -3.26 3.74 -22.76
CA ARG A 157 -4.06 4.94 -23.02
C ARG A 157 -3.76 5.51 -24.41
N LEU A 158 -2.49 5.56 -24.80
CA LEU A 158 -2.07 5.98 -26.13
C LEU A 158 -2.69 5.11 -27.22
N GLN A 159 -2.63 3.77 -27.07
CA GLN A 159 -3.22 2.82 -28.04
C GLN A 159 -4.72 3.00 -28.23
N ARG A 160 -5.42 3.56 -27.23
CA ARG A 160 -6.87 3.84 -27.27
C ARG A 160 -7.20 5.28 -27.69
N THR A 161 -6.20 6.15 -27.84
CA THR A 161 -6.38 7.55 -28.21
C THR A 161 -6.52 7.65 -29.73
N ASP A 162 -7.53 8.39 -30.19
CA ASP A 162 -7.71 8.67 -31.61
C ASP A 162 -6.48 9.45 -32.14
N PRO A 163 -5.78 8.97 -33.18
CA PRO A 163 -4.65 9.67 -33.77
C PRO A 163 -4.96 11.06 -34.34
N SER A 164 -6.24 11.36 -34.62
CA SER A 164 -6.69 12.68 -35.07
C SER A 164 -6.77 13.71 -33.92
N ASP A 165 -6.83 13.27 -32.67
CA ASP A 165 -6.70 14.11 -31.48
C ASP A 165 -5.21 14.36 -31.17
N ALA A 166 -4.60 15.22 -31.99
CA ALA A 166 -3.17 15.49 -31.98
C ALA A 166 -2.68 16.04 -30.62
N GLU A 167 -3.50 16.86 -29.95
CA GLU A 167 -3.14 17.44 -28.65
C GLU A 167 -3.05 16.35 -27.58
N ARG A 168 -4.08 15.52 -27.45
CA ARG A 168 -4.09 14.43 -26.46
C ARG A 168 -3.01 13.40 -26.74
N TYR A 169 -2.75 13.09 -28.01
CA TYR A 169 -1.67 12.20 -28.41
C TYR A 169 -0.29 12.75 -28.00
N GLN A 170 -0.03 14.04 -28.25
CA GLN A 170 1.22 14.70 -27.86
C GLN A 170 1.41 14.75 -26.34
N GLN A 171 0.35 15.02 -25.58
CA GLN A 171 0.41 15.01 -24.11
C GLN A 171 0.82 13.64 -23.56
N ILE A 172 0.24 12.55 -24.06
CA ILE A 172 0.58 11.19 -23.61
C ILE A 172 2.02 10.83 -24.04
N MET A 173 2.45 11.23 -25.24
CA MET A 173 3.83 11.04 -25.72
C MET A 173 4.87 11.77 -24.86
N ALA A 174 4.60 13.02 -24.49
CA ALA A 174 5.46 13.79 -23.60
C ALA A 174 5.60 13.09 -22.25
N ARG A 175 4.47 12.68 -21.66
CA ARG A 175 4.49 11.94 -20.38
C ARG A 175 5.22 10.62 -20.46
N LEU A 176 5.08 9.86 -21.55
CA LEU A 176 5.86 8.63 -21.77
C LEU A 176 7.37 8.89 -21.79
N THR A 177 7.80 10.00 -22.38
CA THR A 177 9.21 10.40 -22.42
C THR A 177 9.73 10.79 -21.04
N GLU A 178 8.95 11.55 -20.26
CA GLU A 178 9.27 11.87 -18.86
C GLU A 178 9.48 10.61 -18.01
N VAL A 179 8.56 9.65 -18.10
CA VAL A 179 8.64 8.37 -17.38
C VAL A 179 9.88 7.57 -17.79
N GLN A 180 10.25 7.59 -19.07
CA GLN A 180 11.48 6.94 -19.55
C GLN A 180 12.76 7.61 -19.03
N ILE A 181 12.78 8.94 -18.92
CA ILE A 181 13.89 9.68 -18.33
C ILE A 181 14.02 9.33 -16.85
N LYS A 182 12.91 9.36 -16.09
CA LYS A 182 12.88 8.96 -14.67
C LYS A 182 13.36 7.52 -14.48
N ARG A 183 12.98 6.59 -15.35
CA ARG A 183 13.47 5.21 -15.31
C ARG A 183 14.99 5.10 -15.52
N ARG A 184 15.56 5.96 -16.37
CA ARG A 184 17.00 5.94 -16.66
C ARG A 184 17.79 6.53 -15.51
N SER A 185 17.29 7.56 -14.83
CA SER A 185 17.97 8.14 -13.67
C SER A 185 18.04 7.17 -12.49
N LEU A 186 17.01 6.35 -12.25
CA LEU A 186 17.05 5.30 -11.21
C LEU A 186 18.07 4.18 -11.49
N ARG A 187 18.42 3.97 -12.76
CA ARG A 187 19.40 2.94 -13.18
C ARG A 187 20.81 3.47 -13.33
N ALA A 188 20.99 4.79 -13.30
CA ALA A 188 22.32 5.36 -13.19
C ALA A 188 22.82 4.99 -11.79
N PRO A 189 23.97 4.33 -11.64
CA PRO A 189 24.50 4.03 -10.33
C PRO A 189 24.55 5.32 -9.53
N SER A 190 23.98 5.31 -8.32
CA SER A 190 24.32 6.31 -7.32
C SER A 190 25.79 6.08 -7.00
N ASP A 191 26.65 6.93 -7.55
CA ASP A 191 28.10 6.90 -7.41
C ASP A 191 28.50 7.19 -5.94
#